data_AF-A0AAW1NYM2-F1
#
_entry.id   AF-A0AAW1NYM2-F1
#
_cell.length_a   1.000
_cell.length_b   1.000
_cell.length_c   1.000
_cell.angle_alpha   90.00
_cell.angle_beta   90.00
_cell.angle_gamma   90.00
#
_symmetry.space_group_name_H-M   'P 1'
#
loop_
_entity.id
_entity.type
_entity.pdbx_description
1 polymer ?
#
loop_
_entity_poly.entity_id
_entity_poly.type
_entity_poly.pdbx_seq_one_letter_code
_entity_poly.pdbx_strand_id
1 'polypeptide(L)'
;MPGTWYTLEEINCLVIGEGGLGKTTFCTQMHAEFLGNEAHIEHDGSATSVEQFTTDPESLCKHLPAITTSTGDRVYNHIQDSPGHSSIDNRKHMQAMIDHIISKQALQLTIDRDFLELGIKPEGDPLIQGRMDVLYDVVFYFIPPHRFKDGDLEYITRLSKARALLASLLTLA
;
A
#
# COMPACT_ATOMS: atom_id res chain seq x y z
N MET A 1 -20.03 26.37 -17.89
CA MET A 1 -19.84 26.19 -16.44
C MET A 1 -18.34 26.08 -16.21
N PRO A 2 -17.70 26.90 -15.36
CA PRO A 2 -16.29 26.73 -15.05
C PRO A 2 -16.12 25.34 -14.42
N GLY A 3 -15.24 24.52 -14.97
CA GLY A 3 -14.94 23.21 -14.39
C GLY A 3 -14.35 23.40 -13.00
N THR A 4 -14.97 22.78 -12.00
CA THR A 4 -14.40 22.74 -10.65
C THR A 4 -13.15 21.88 -10.73
N TRP A 5 -11.97 22.52 -10.65
CA TRP A 5 -10.70 21.82 -10.53
C TRP A 5 -10.61 21.25 -9.11
N TYR A 6 -10.39 19.95 -8.98
CA TYR A 6 -10.08 19.30 -7.71
C TYR A 6 -8.62 18.86 -7.74
N THR A 7 -7.92 18.98 -6.62
CA THR A 7 -6.61 18.32 -6.46
C THR A 7 -6.86 16.83 -6.28
N LEU A 8 -6.12 16.00 -7.02
CA LEU A 8 -6.05 14.56 -6.77
C LEU A 8 -4.87 14.27 -5.87
N GLU A 9 -5.15 13.68 -4.72
CA GLU A 9 -4.14 13.12 -3.84
C GLU A 9 -4.30 11.59 -3.84
N GLU A 10 -3.19 10.86 -3.85
CA GLU A 10 -3.20 9.41 -3.74
C GLU A 10 -2.47 9.01 -2.45
N ILE A 11 -3.04 8.05 -1.71
CA ILE A 11 -2.40 7.44 -0.55
C ILE A 11 -2.25 5.95 -0.84
N ASN A 12 -1.01 5.51 -0.97
CA ASN A 12 -0.65 4.12 -1.22
C ASN A 12 -0.22 3.44 0.08
N CYS A 13 -0.94 2.41 0.47
CA CYS A 13 -0.67 1.63 1.66
C CYS A 13 -0.18 0.23 1.28
N LEU A 14 0.82 -0.28 2.01
CA LEU A 14 1.31 -1.65 1.90
C LEU A 14 1.08 -2.39 3.22
N VAL A 15 0.49 -3.57 3.18
CA VAL A 15 0.21 -4.39 4.37
C VAL A 15 1.15 -5.58 4.43
N ILE A 16 1.93 -5.72 5.51
CA ILE A 16 2.94 -6.76 5.73
C ILE A 16 2.74 -7.42 7.09
N GLY A 17 3.10 -8.70 7.23
CA GLY A 17 3.11 -9.40 8.52
C GLY A 17 3.12 -10.91 8.36
N GLU A 18 3.08 -11.63 9.48
CA GLU A 18 3.05 -13.09 9.48
C GLU A 18 1.79 -13.64 8.77
N GLY A 19 1.87 -14.88 8.30
CA GLY A 19 0.70 -15.62 7.81
C GLY A 19 -0.39 -15.74 8.88
N GLY A 20 -1.65 -15.56 8.49
CA GLY A 20 -2.80 -15.75 9.39
C GLY A 20 -3.13 -14.57 10.32
N LEU A 21 -2.44 -13.43 10.23
CA LEU A 21 -2.74 -12.24 11.07
C LEU A 21 -3.89 -11.35 10.57
N GLY A 22 -4.66 -11.80 9.58
CA GLY A 22 -5.82 -11.04 9.09
C GLY A 22 -5.50 -9.87 8.15
N LYS A 23 -4.32 -9.83 7.52
CA LYS A 23 -3.92 -8.78 6.57
C LYS A 23 -4.94 -8.58 5.45
N THR A 24 -5.29 -9.65 4.73
CA THR A 24 -6.25 -9.60 3.64
C THR A 24 -7.65 -9.23 4.12
N THR A 25 -8.05 -9.73 5.30
CA THR A 25 -9.30 -9.33 5.96
C THR A 25 -9.31 -7.83 6.26
N PHE A 26 -8.20 -7.28 6.77
CA PHE A 26 -8.07 -5.84 7.00
C PHE A 26 -8.19 -5.04 5.71
N CYS A 27 -7.46 -5.41 4.65
CA CYS A 27 -7.58 -4.75 3.34
C CYS A 27 -9.02 -4.73 2.83
N THR A 28 -9.71 -5.87 2.97
CA THR A 28 -11.11 -6.04 2.58
C THR A 28 -12.07 -5.19 3.41
N GLN A 29 -11.89 -5.15 4.75
CA GLN A 29 -12.74 -4.37 5.65
C GLN A 29 -12.56 -2.87 5.44
N MET A 30 -11.31 -2.40 5.30
CA MET A 30 -11.04 -1.00 4.93
C MET A 30 -11.77 -0.64 3.63
N HIS A 31 -11.70 -1.49 2.61
CA HIS A 31 -12.39 -1.25 1.34
C HIS A 31 -13.92 -1.27 1.47
N ALA A 32 -14.49 -2.18 2.27
CA ALA A 32 -15.93 -2.24 2.52
C ALA A 32 -16.44 -1.01 3.31
N GLU A 33 -15.67 -0.53 4.28
CA GLU A 33 -16.00 0.67 5.07
C GLU A 33 -16.06 1.91 4.18
N PHE A 34 -15.09 2.06 3.26
CA PHE A 34 -15.10 3.16 2.29
C PHE A 34 -16.22 3.09 1.25
N LEU A 35 -16.75 1.90 0.96
CA LEU A 35 -17.90 1.72 0.07
C LEU A 35 -19.25 1.86 0.80
N GLY A 36 -19.27 2.16 2.10
CA GLY A 36 -20.49 2.44 2.84
C GLY A 36 -21.31 1.20 3.24
N ASN A 37 -20.65 0.11 3.66
CA ASN A 37 -21.28 -1.13 4.16
C ASN A 37 -22.18 -1.89 3.16
N GLU A 38 -22.31 -1.45 1.90
CA GLU A 38 -23.10 -2.17 0.88
C GLU A 38 -22.39 -3.40 0.31
N ALA A 39 -21.08 -3.53 0.55
CA ALA A 39 -20.30 -4.65 0.05
C ALA A 39 -20.02 -5.65 1.19
N HIS A 40 -20.79 -6.74 1.25
CA HIS A 40 -20.33 -7.97 1.91
C HIS A 40 -19.19 -8.56 1.08
N ILE A 41 -17.99 -8.04 1.29
CA ILE A 41 -16.77 -8.60 0.70
C ILE A 41 -16.28 -9.64 1.69
N GLU A 42 -16.74 -10.87 1.50
CA GLU A 42 -16.22 -12.00 2.26
C GLU A 42 -14.84 -12.36 1.71
N HIS A 43 -13.84 -12.37 2.60
CA HIS A 43 -12.57 -13.02 2.31
C HIS A 43 -12.75 -14.53 2.53
N ASP A 44 -12.38 -15.33 1.54
CA ASP A 44 -12.56 -16.79 1.54
C ASP A 44 -11.63 -17.54 2.52
N GLY A 45 -10.75 -16.82 3.21
CA GLY A 45 -9.79 -17.38 4.16
C GLY A 45 -8.54 -17.96 3.49
N SER A 46 -8.40 -17.83 2.17
CA SER A 46 -7.22 -18.30 1.44
C SER A 46 -5.98 -17.47 1.79
N ALA A 47 -4.82 -18.10 1.67
CA ALA A 47 -3.55 -17.42 1.92
C ALA A 47 -3.06 -16.73 0.64
N THR A 48 -2.72 -15.45 0.75
CA THR A 48 -2.04 -14.70 -0.33
C THR A 48 -0.72 -15.37 -0.66
N SER A 49 -0.56 -15.81 -1.93
CA SER A 49 0.63 -16.57 -2.35
C SER A 49 1.78 -15.65 -2.76
N VAL A 50 3.02 -16.09 -2.50
CA VAL A 50 4.24 -15.38 -2.92
C VAL A 50 4.35 -15.35 -4.44
N GLU A 51 3.94 -16.41 -5.12
CA GLU A 51 3.94 -16.50 -6.58
C GLU A 51 3.04 -15.44 -7.19
N GLN A 52 1.77 -15.34 -6.74
CA GLN A 52 0.84 -14.32 -7.21
C GLN A 52 1.37 -12.91 -6.96
N PHE A 53 1.93 -12.64 -5.79
CA PHE A 53 2.50 -11.33 -5.49
C PHE A 53 3.68 -10.96 -6.40
N THR A 54 4.45 -11.96 -6.83
CA THR A 54 5.63 -11.72 -7.69
C THR A 54 5.23 -11.55 -9.15
N THR A 55 4.23 -12.29 -9.62
CA THR A 55 3.81 -12.29 -11.04
C THR A 55 2.74 -11.25 -11.34
N ASP A 56 1.82 -11.02 -10.42
CA ASP A 56 0.68 -10.11 -10.55
C ASP A 56 0.34 -9.45 -9.20
N PRO A 57 1.22 -8.55 -8.70
CA PRO A 57 0.97 -7.81 -7.46
C PRO A 57 -0.27 -6.93 -7.52
N GLU A 58 -0.67 -6.45 -8.70
CA GLU A 58 -1.81 -5.55 -8.88
C GLU A 58 -3.14 -6.24 -8.58
N SER A 59 -3.27 -7.55 -8.86
CA SER A 59 -4.44 -8.34 -8.44
C SER A 59 -4.69 -8.36 -6.94
N LEU A 60 -3.63 -8.10 -6.14
CA LEU A 60 -3.66 -8.03 -4.68
C LEU A 60 -3.84 -6.60 -4.15
N CYS A 61 -3.90 -5.61 -5.03
CA CYS A 61 -4.17 -4.22 -4.66
C CYS A 61 -5.67 -3.94 -4.67
N LYS A 62 -6.18 -3.32 -3.61
CA LYS A 62 -7.54 -2.81 -3.53
C LYS A 62 -7.54 -1.31 -3.78
N HIS A 63 -8.28 -0.88 -4.79
CA HIS A 63 -8.48 0.52 -5.13
C HIS A 63 -9.75 1.02 -4.42
N LEU A 64 -9.58 1.89 -3.44
CA LEU A 64 -10.69 2.47 -2.70
C LEU A 64 -11.33 3.61 -3.51
N PRO A 65 -12.64 3.83 -3.38
CA PRO A 65 -13.30 4.98 -4.00
C PRO A 65 -12.67 6.30 -3.51
N ALA A 66 -12.69 7.33 -4.36
CA ALA A 66 -12.19 8.65 -3.99
C ALA A 66 -13.03 9.25 -2.86
N ILE A 67 -12.35 9.70 -1.81
CA ILE A 67 -12.98 10.46 -0.71
C ILE A 67 -12.88 11.93 -1.06
N THR A 68 -13.99 12.66 -0.95
CA THR A 68 -13.96 14.13 -1.08
C THR A 68 -13.68 14.74 0.28
N THR A 69 -12.59 15.48 0.41
CA THR A 69 -12.22 16.18 1.66
C THR A 69 -13.16 17.37 1.91
N SER A 70 -13.12 17.93 3.12
CA SER A 70 -13.86 19.16 3.44
C SER A 70 -13.43 20.37 2.60
N THR A 71 -12.24 20.34 2.00
CA THR A 71 -11.70 21.36 1.09
C THR A 71 -12.10 21.14 -0.37
N GLY A 72 -12.75 20.02 -0.69
CA GLY A 72 -13.19 19.66 -2.04
C GLY A 72 -12.15 18.89 -2.86
N ASP A 73 -11.02 18.51 -2.26
CA ASP A 73 -10.00 17.65 -2.87
C ASP A 73 -10.49 16.21 -2.91
N ARG A 74 -9.97 15.42 -3.85
CA ARG A 74 -10.31 14.00 -3.98
C ARG A 74 -9.08 13.15 -3.65
N VAL A 75 -9.24 12.28 -2.66
CA VAL A 75 -8.18 11.37 -2.21
C VAL A 75 -8.49 9.95 -2.68
N TYR A 76 -7.67 9.41 -3.57
CA TYR A 76 -7.68 7.98 -3.89
C TYR A 76 -6.82 7.23 -2.88
N ASN A 77 -7.28 6.07 -2.46
CA ASN A 77 -6.50 5.23 -1.55
C ASN A 77 -6.29 3.86 -2.20
N HIS A 78 -5.06 3.38 -2.13
CA HIS A 78 -4.69 2.05 -2.62
C HIS A 78 -4.19 1.24 -1.44
N ILE A 79 -4.67 0.01 -1.28
CA ILE A 79 -4.21 -0.89 -0.23
C ILE A 79 -3.68 -2.16 -0.90
N GLN A 80 -2.36 -2.30 -0.89
CA GLN A 80 -1.65 -3.46 -1.39
C GLN A 80 -1.56 -4.53 -0.28
N ASP A 81 -2.19 -5.68 -0.50
CA ASP A 81 -1.97 -6.86 0.33
C ASP A 81 -0.64 -7.55 -0.02
N SER A 82 -0.04 -8.26 0.94
CA SER A 82 1.19 -9.01 0.76
C SER A 82 1.04 -10.45 1.26
N PRO A 83 1.81 -11.41 0.71
CA PRO A 83 1.92 -12.74 1.28
C PRO A 83 2.39 -12.65 2.74
N GLY A 84 1.92 -13.58 3.58
CA GLY A 84 2.42 -13.70 4.94
C GLY A 84 3.81 -14.31 5.00
N HIS A 85 4.67 -13.81 5.88
CA HIS A 85 5.92 -14.50 6.19
C HIS A 85 5.71 -15.66 7.16
N SER A 86 6.68 -16.57 7.20
CA SER A 86 6.78 -17.63 8.20
C SER A 86 8.12 -17.51 8.94
N SER A 87 8.22 -18.13 10.11
CA SER A 87 9.46 -18.14 10.90
C SER A 87 10.66 -18.75 10.15
N ILE A 88 10.41 -19.65 9.18
CA ILE A 88 11.45 -20.39 8.45
C ILE A 88 12.04 -19.55 7.32
N ASP A 89 11.21 -18.82 6.56
CA ASP A 89 11.64 -18.08 5.37
C ASP A 89 11.57 -16.54 5.53
N ASN A 90 11.48 -16.06 6.76
CA ASN A 90 11.32 -14.64 7.09
C ASN A 90 12.30 -13.72 6.35
N ARG A 91 13.58 -14.09 6.28
CA ARG A 91 14.61 -13.27 5.60
C ARG A 91 14.41 -13.15 4.09
N LYS A 92 14.02 -14.24 3.42
CA LYS A 92 13.77 -14.22 1.97
C LYS A 92 12.54 -13.38 1.66
N HIS A 93 11.48 -13.55 2.45
CA HIS A 93 10.26 -12.76 2.35
C HIS A 93 10.53 -11.27 2.58
N MET A 94 11.28 -10.93 3.63
CA MET A 94 11.73 -9.56 3.90
C MET A 94 12.50 -8.94 2.73
N GLN A 95 13.43 -9.68 2.13
CA GLN A 95 14.17 -9.19 0.97
C GLN A 95 13.23 -8.96 -0.22
N ALA A 96 12.30 -9.88 -0.50
CA ALA A 96 11.33 -9.73 -1.58
C ALA A 96 10.43 -8.49 -1.39
N MET A 97 9.98 -8.20 -0.17
CA MET A 97 9.19 -6.98 0.11
C MET A 97 10.02 -5.71 -0.08
N ILE A 98 11.29 -5.72 0.35
CA ILE A 98 12.21 -4.58 0.15
C ILE A 98 12.47 -4.36 -1.34
N ASP A 99 12.74 -5.43 -2.09
CA ASP A 99 12.98 -5.37 -3.54
C ASP A 99 11.75 -4.83 -4.28
N HIS A 100 10.54 -5.20 -3.85
CA HIS A 100 9.29 -4.64 -4.37
C HIS A 100 9.13 -3.15 -4.07
N ILE A 101 9.46 -2.69 -2.87
CA ILE A 101 9.43 -1.26 -2.53
C ILE A 101 10.43 -0.49 -3.39
N ILE A 102 11.64 -1.02 -3.57
CA ILE A 102 12.69 -0.41 -4.40
C ILE A 102 12.27 -0.41 -5.87
N SER A 103 11.60 -1.44 -6.38
CA SER A 103 11.12 -1.47 -7.76
C SER A 103 10.08 -0.39 -8.03
N LYS A 104 9.17 -0.12 -7.07
CA LYS A 104 8.23 1.02 -7.13
C LYS A 104 8.95 2.36 -7.11
N GLN A 105 10.01 2.51 -6.31
CA GLN A 105 10.85 3.71 -6.33
C GLN A 105 11.54 3.93 -7.68
N ALA A 106 12.12 2.88 -8.25
CA ALA A 106 12.72 2.94 -9.58
C ALA A 106 11.69 3.30 -10.66
N LEU A 107 10.49 2.72 -10.59
CA LEU A 107 9.40 3.05 -11.50
C LEU A 107 8.99 4.52 -11.39
N GLN A 108 8.86 5.06 -10.17
CA GLN A 108 8.56 6.48 -9.99
C GLN A 108 9.64 7.38 -10.60
N LEU A 109 10.91 7.04 -10.43
CA LEU A 109 12.01 7.80 -11.05
C LEU A 109 11.95 7.78 -12.57
N THR A 110 11.54 6.66 -13.18
CA THR A 110 11.31 6.58 -14.63
C THR A 110 10.16 7.49 -15.05
N ILE A 111 9.03 7.42 -14.34
CA ILE A 111 7.87 8.28 -14.59
C ILE A 111 8.29 9.75 -14.51
N ASP A 112 8.98 10.14 -13.45
CA ASP A 112 9.41 11.53 -13.22
C ASP A 112 10.36 12.03 -14.31
N ARG A 113 11.24 11.16 -14.79
CA ARG A 113 12.14 11.44 -15.90
C ARG A 113 11.36 11.65 -17.21
N ASP A 114 10.41 10.77 -17.53
CA ASP A 114 9.63 10.86 -18.76
C ASP A 114 8.81 12.17 -18.79
N PHE A 115 8.23 12.57 -17.66
CA PHE A 115 7.55 13.86 -17.53
C PHE A 115 8.49 15.06 -17.74
N LEU A 116 9.70 15.00 -17.17
CA LEU A 116 10.72 16.03 -17.37
C LEU A 116 11.12 16.16 -18.85
N GLU A 117 11.30 15.03 -19.55
CA GLU A 117 11.62 14.99 -20.98
C GLU A 117 10.48 15.57 -21.84
N LEU A 118 9.23 15.41 -21.42
CA LEU A 118 8.05 16.02 -22.04
C LEU A 118 7.88 17.51 -21.71
N GLY A 119 8.74 18.09 -20.86
CA GLY A 119 8.68 19.50 -20.45
C GLY A 119 7.53 19.84 -19.49
N ILE A 120 6.90 18.82 -18.91
CA ILE A 120 5.80 18.93 -17.95
C ILE A 120 6.42 19.23 -16.58
N LYS A 121 6.07 20.37 -15.98
CA LYS A 121 6.66 20.82 -14.70
C LYS A 121 5.81 20.34 -13.51
N PRO A 122 6.38 19.62 -12.52
CA PRO A 122 5.68 19.06 -11.35
C PRO A 122 4.71 20.01 -10.63
N GLU A 123 5.04 21.30 -10.61
CA GLU A 123 4.31 22.32 -9.87
C GLU A 123 3.41 23.13 -10.80
N GLY A 124 2.10 23.04 -10.60
CA GLY A 124 1.10 23.92 -11.22
C GLY A 124 0.58 23.48 -12.59
N ASP A 125 1.00 22.32 -13.12
CA ASP A 125 0.44 21.76 -14.35
C ASP A 125 -0.83 20.94 -14.04
N PRO A 126 -2.00 21.28 -14.63
CA PRO A 126 -3.23 20.51 -14.44
C PRO A 126 -3.13 19.06 -14.95
N LEU A 127 -2.14 18.71 -15.79
CA LEU A 127 -1.84 17.32 -16.16
C LEU A 127 -1.19 16.53 -15.01
N ILE A 128 -0.64 17.21 -14.01
CA ILE A 128 0.00 16.62 -12.82
C ILE A 128 -0.96 16.55 -11.64
N GLN A 129 -2.07 17.30 -11.65
CA GLN A 129 -3.21 17.19 -10.71
C GLN A 129 -3.98 15.85 -10.83
N GLY A 130 -3.34 14.80 -11.34
CA GLY A 130 -3.79 13.42 -11.41
C GLY A 130 -2.62 12.45 -11.61
N ARG A 131 -1.42 12.83 -11.17
CA ARG A 131 -0.25 11.96 -11.17
C ARG A 131 -0.57 10.73 -10.32
N MET A 132 -0.54 9.55 -10.93
CA MET A 132 -0.56 8.32 -10.17
C MET A 132 0.78 8.18 -9.45
N ASP A 133 0.77 8.32 -8.13
CA ASP A 133 1.95 8.04 -7.33
C ASP A 133 2.03 6.52 -7.15
N VAL A 134 3.14 5.90 -7.54
CA VAL A 134 3.31 4.45 -7.38
C VAL A 134 3.99 4.09 -6.05
N LEU A 135 4.32 5.11 -5.24
CA LEU A 135 5.09 4.99 -4.03
C LEU A 135 4.15 4.75 -2.81
N TYR A 136 4.34 3.66 -2.06
CA TYR A 136 3.71 3.40 -0.73
C TYR A 136 3.92 4.43 0.41
N ASP A 137 3.05 5.40 0.60
CA ASP A 137 3.10 6.36 1.71
C ASP A 137 3.14 5.73 3.10
N VAL A 138 2.45 4.60 3.27
CA VAL A 138 2.32 3.92 4.56
C VAL A 138 2.59 2.43 4.42
N VAL A 139 3.30 1.85 5.39
CA VAL A 139 3.46 0.39 5.52
C VAL A 139 2.86 -0.06 6.86
N PHE A 140 1.75 -0.80 6.79
CA PHE A 140 1.12 -1.44 7.94
C PHE A 140 1.82 -2.77 8.24
N TYR A 141 2.50 -2.86 9.38
CA TYR A 141 3.13 -4.10 9.84
C TYR A 141 2.28 -4.78 10.92
N PHE A 142 1.73 -5.95 10.61
CA PHE A 142 0.91 -6.75 11.51
C PHE A 142 1.79 -7.57 12.44
N ILE A 143 1.68 -7.28 13.74
CA ILE A 143 2.42 -7.94 14.80
C ILE A 143 1.51 -9.01 15.40
N PRO A 144 2.00 -10.24 15.63
CA PRO A 144 1.23 -11.28 16.32
C PRO A 144 0.74 -10.79 17.70
N PRO A 145 -0.46 -11.22 18.15
CA PRO A 145 -0.95 -10.85 19.46
C PRO A 145 -0.01 -11.35 20.57
N HIS A 146 -0.05 -10.66 21.71
CA HIS A 146 0.67 -10.96 22.95
C HIS A 146 2.20 -10.77 22.96
N ARG A 147 2.91 -10.98 21.84
CA ARG A 147 4.38 -10.90 21.85
C ARG A 147 4.97 -10.41 20.54
N PHE A 148 5.85 -9.41 20.67
CA PHE A 148 6.77 -8.97 19.63
C PHE A 148 7.96 -9.93 19.53
N LYS A 149 8.25 -10.47 18.34
CA LYS A 149 9.38 -11.39 18.12
C LYS A 149 10.62 -10.61 17.66
N ASP A 150 11.81 -11.14 17.94
CA ASP A 150 13.07 -10.53 17.46
C ASP A 150 13.11 -10.45 15.92
N GLY A 151 12.50 -11.43 15.25
CA GLY A 151 12.34 -11.42 13.79
C GLY A 151 11.49 -10.26 13.27
N ASP A 152 10.49 -9.80 14.03
CA ASP A 152 9.67 -8.65 13.67
C ASP A 152 10.49 -7.34 13.81
N LEU A 153 11.38 -7.26 14.80
CA LEU A 153 12.26 -6.10 15.02
C LEU A 153 13.24 -5.96 13.86
N GLU A 154 13.87 -7.06 13.47
CA GLU A 154 14.75 -7.10 12.31
C GLU A 154 13.98 -6.65 11.06
N TYR A 155 12.77 -7.16 10.86
CA TYR A 155 11.93 -6.84 9.70
C TYR A 155 11.64 -5.34 9.63
N ILE A 156 11.06 -4.77 10.68
CA ILE A 156 10.68 -3.36 10.73
C ILE A 156 11.90 -2.46 10.57
N THR A 157 13.03 -2.81 11.20
CA THR A 157 14.28 -2.04 11.10
C THR A 157 14.83 -2.02 9.68
N ARG A 158 14.68 -3.10 8.91
CA ARG A 158 15.11 -3.12 7.51
C ARG A 158 14.13 -2.41 6.60
N LEU A 159 12.83 -2.63 6.77
CA LEU A 159 11.80 -1.91 6.02
C LEU A 159 11.90 -0.40 6.21
N SER A 160 12.18 0.07 7.43
CA SER A 160 12.25 1.50 7.73
C SER A 160 13.41 2.21 7.03
N LYS A 161 14.41 1.46 6.57
CA LYS A 161 15.51 1.98 5.75
C LYS A 161 15.14 2.05 4.27
N ALA A 162 14.23 1.19 3.81
CA ALA A 162 13.71 1.21 2.45
C ALA A 162 12.65 2.31 2.27
N ARG A 163 11.89 2.63 3.33
CA ARG A 163 10.85 3.68 3.30
C ARG A 163 10.46 4.22 4.69
N ALA A 164 9.92 5.44 4.74
CA ALA A 164 9.28 5.98 5.94
C ALA A 164 8.10 5.09 6.36
N LEU A 165 8.13 4.61 7.61
CA LEU A 165 7.24 3.58 8.12
C LEU A 165 6.31 4.21 9.17
N LEU A 166 5.01 4.30 8.87
CA LEU A 166 3.98 4.55 9.88
C LEU A 166 3.59 3.21 10.51
N ALA A 167 4.32 2.81 11.55
CA ALA A 167 4.03 1.61 12.30
C ALA A 167 2.74 1.81 13.13
N SER A 168 1.57 1.41 12.61
CA SER A 168 0.38 1.28 13.46
C SER A 168 0.34 -0.11 14.09
N LEU A 169 0.50 -0.14 15.42
CA LEU A 169 0.23 -1.26 16.31
C LEU A 169 -1.27 -1.61 16.29
N LEU A 170 -1.72 -2.40 15.33
CA LEU A 170 -3.03 -3.05 15.42
C LEU A 170 -2.86 -4.36 16.21
N THR A 171 -2.94 -4.24 17.53
CA THR A 171 -3.25 -5.41 18.37
C THR A 171 -4.76 -5.58 18.31
N LEU A 172 -5.23 -6.57 17.55
CA LEU A 172 -6.59 -7.06 17.70
C LEU A 172 -6.66 -7.71 19.09
N ALA A 173 -7.22 -6.98 20.05
CA ALA A 173 -7.51 -7.42 21.41
C ALA A 173 -8.86 -8.12 21.48
#